data_AF-A0A921FCQ0-F1
#
_entry.id   AF-A0A921FCQ0-F1
#
_cell.length_a   1.000
_cell.length_b   1.000
_cell.length_c   1.000
_cell.angle_alpha   90.00
_cell.angle_beta   90.00
_cell.angle_gamma   90.00
#
_symmetry.space_group_name_H-M   'P 1'
#
loop_
_entity.id
_entity.type
_entity.pdbx_description
1 polymer ?
#
loop_
_entity_poly.entity_id
_entity_poly.type
_entity_poly.pdbx_seq_one_letter_code
_entity_poly.pdbx_strand_id
1 'polypeptide(L)'
;MKLLKNFIFIAFMGAMMGSCDWYSDPLELVYPGTDLSGNKEDNKEAELIKDVEQVLTTSADEVWKITKEDVAVYVYFNVGEGKYQMKSTVNPKLLSYEYKTSVNEEEKVEISFAGSDLLSVLGDETFIISSAKVSSITCKGKESNSEYMWKRAPRKEMDAIMTEEEKVNALLGSVEEGGGWKISLSGNTCYFIFDTAQKTVITKSERAPQNVSGTYSLTLNNEGQVELALAQSHFEELAQENVLVIISTDENTITCKGKSNGVSYTMAKASKAELDNIKSPEVRLIEKMFELGWGSGVIRSASSGEFVAYYYVTKDNHTVHFLNYANQSVNRIDAVGTVTEEGVLSFQSPVSVGGESLQAIKVSNENVELTGLSAANKLVANTSYGKDKTSLYKMADWIKLPGGSQPQFKNARCTLSTNLQDEYNKIPGFDNIPIFEWNGDWSSIVIYVDNYYFMLYQGGNMTPVEGTDVIRFNKDAGLMAGYGSDINTVKSYCPNIYGFLFDEDHIIVRSNETPEAGLYVFSISSDSFIYWPQPVFQ
;
A
#
# COMPACT_ATOMS: atom_id res chain seq x y z
N MET A 1 12.17 -33.59 23.86
CA MET A 1 11.30 -34.73 23.48
C MET A 1 10.83 -34.48 22.05
N LYS A 2 11.31 -35.25 21.07
CA LYS A 2 10.62 -36.43 20.46
C LYS A 2 9.41 -35.97 19.61
N LEU A 3 9.22 -36.26 18.32
CA LEU A 3 9.70 -37.23 17.31
C LEU A 3 9.35 -36.61 15.93
N LEU A 4 10.19 -36.64 14.88
CA LEU A 4 10.47 -37.75 13.94
C LEU A 4 9.38 -38.00 12.87
N LYS A 5 9.77 -37.87 11.59
CA LYS A 5 9.33 -38.55 10.33
C LYS A 5 9.47 -37.55 9.16
N ASN A 6 10.27 -37.72 8.12
CA ASN A 6 10.65 -38.92 7.38
C ASN A 6 12.08 -38.81 6.82
N PHE A 7 12.87 -39.86 7.04
CA PHE A 7 14.04 -40.25 6.24
C PHE A 7 14.05 -41.78 6.22
N ILE A 8 14.35 -42.36 5.05
CA ILE A 8 14.74 -43.75 4.76
C ILE A 8 14.72 -43.88 3.22
N PHE A 9 15.62 -44.51 2.46
CA PHE A 9 16.82 -45.35 2.63
C PHE A 9 17.70 -45.02 1.38
N ILE A 10 19.02 -45.26 1.30
CA ILE A 10 19.65 -46.55 0.97
C ILE A 10 21.09 -46.54 1.50
N ALA A 11 21.42 -47.53 2.31
CA ALA A 11 22.75 -48.10 2.44
C ALA A 11 22.56 -49.57 2.82
N PHE A 12 23.16 -50.51 2.06
CA PHE A 12 23.57 -51.80 2.60
C PHE A 12 24.64 -52.48 1.74
N MET A 13 25.51 -53.17 2.46
CA MET A 13 26.69 -53.97 2.07
C MET A 13 27.98 -53.16 1.84
N GLY A 14 29.03 -53.32 2.63
CA GLY A 14 29.26 -54.28 3.72
C GLY A 14 30.58 -53.97 4.43
N ALA A 15 30.61 -54.26 5.73
CA ALA A 15 31.82 -54.34 6.53
C ALA A 15 32.23 -55.81 6.65
N MET A 16 33.52 -56.13 6.47
CA MET A 16 34.39 -56.66 7.54
C MET A 16 35.65 -57.37 6.99
N MET A 17 36.77 -57.09 7.69
CA MET A 17 38.03 -57.86 7.81
C MET A 17 38.94 -57.90 6.57
N GLY A 18 40.27 -57.75 6.67
CA GLY A 18 41.20 -57.63 7.78
C GLY A 18 42.60 -57.30 7.24
N SER A 19 43.53 -56.99 8.15
CA SER A 19 44.94 -56.69 7.90
C SER A 19 45.68 -57.77 7.10
N CYS A 20 46.48 -57.38 6.09
CA CYS A 20 47.74 -58.04 5.72
C CYS A 20 48.72 -56.99 5.20
N ASP A 21 49.92 -57.04 5.77
CA ASP A 21 51.11 -56.28 5.45
C ASP A 21 51.88 -56.94 4.29
N TRP A 22 52.70 -56.13 3.64
CA TRP A 22 53.87 -56.42 2.78
C TRP A 22 53.78 -56.93 1.32
N TYR A 23 54.47 -56.13 0.49
CA TYR A 23 55.26 -56.43 -0.72
C TYR A 23 54.58 -57.06 -1.93
N SER A 24 54.30 -56.23 -2.93
CA SER A 24 54.48 -56.57 -4.34
C SER A 24 54.83 -55.31 -5.14
N ASP A 25 55.85 -55.42 -5.98
CA ASP A 25 56.45 -54.40 -6.86
C ASP A 25 55.47 -53.46 -7.58
N PRO A 26 55.91 -52.25 -7.99
CA PRO A 26 55.05 -51.30 -8.69
C PRO A 26 54.66 -51.87 -10.05
N LEU A 27 53.42 -52.35 -10.17
CA LEU A 27 52.80 -52.62 -11.46
C LEU A 27 52.50 -51.27 -12.13
N GLU A 28 53.10 -51.07 -13.29
CA GLU A 28 52.75 -50.03 -14.27
C GLU A 28 51.23 -49.94 -14.42
N LEU A 29 50.67 -48.82 -14.00
CA LEU A 29 49.31 -48.41 -14.34
C LEU A 29 49.30 -47.97 -15.81
N VAL A 30 49.18 -48.95 -16.71
CA VAL A 30 48.83 -48.70 -18.10
C VAL A 30 47.34 -48.37 -18.17
N TYR A 31 47.03 -47.14 -18.57
CA TYR A 31 45.66 -46.71 -18.83
C TYR A 31 45.11 -47.38 -20.12
N PRO A 32 43.83 -47.78 -20.17
CA PRO A 32 43.22 -48.24 -21.41
C PRO A 32 43.06 -47.05 -22.35
N GLY A 33 43.90 -47.03 -23.40
CA GLY A 33 44.01 -45.92 -24.36
C GLY A 33 45.44 -45.59 -24.78
N THR A 34 46.46 -46.20 -24.18
CA THR A 34 47.86 -46.03 -24.62
C THR A 34 48.08 -46.72 -25.97
N ASP A 35 48.11 -45.92 -27.03
CA ASP A 35 48.70 -46.32 -28.30
C ASP A 35 50.22 -46.49 -28.09
N LEU A 36 50.69 -47.74 -28.23
CA LEU A 36 52.10 -48.12 -28.17
C LEU A 36 52.74 -48.14 -29.57
N SER A 37 52.06 -47.65 -30.60
CA SER A 37 52.64 -47.43 -31.93
C SER A 37 53.40 -46.10 -31.93
N GLY A 38 54.72 -46.20 -31.86
CA GLY A 38 55.61 -45.05 -31.78
C GLY A 38 55.56 -44.18 -33.04
N ASN A 39 54.93 -43.00 -32.92
CA ASN A 39 55.35 -41.76 -33.56
C ASN A 39 55.63 -40.75 -32.44
N LYS A 40 56.92 -40.57 -32.09
CA LYS A 40 57.34 -39.73 -30.95
C LYS A 40 57.18 -38.23 -31.18
N GLU A 41 56.96 -37.79 -32.41
CA GLU A 41 56.81 -36.36 -32.74
C GLU A 41 55.35 -35.89 -32.56
N ASP A 42 54.34 -36.69 -32.94
CA ASP A 42 52.92 -36.29 -32.87
C ASP A 42 52.35 -36.21 -31.43
N ASN A 43 52.95 -36.91 -30.46
CA ASN A 43 52.44 -36.95 -29.08
C ASN A 43 52.95 -35.80 -28.20
N LYS A 44 54.05 -35.13 -28.60
CA LYS A 44 54.68 -34.08 -27.78
C LYS A 44 53.88 -32.78 -27.78
N GLU A 45 53.30 -32.40 -28.92
CA GLU A 45 52.44 -31.21 -29.01
C GLU A 45 51.17 -31.36 -28.17
N ALA A 46 50.54 -32.54 -28.23
CA ALA A 46 49.35 -32.86 -27.46
C ALA A 46 49.61 -32.84 -25.95
N GLU A 47 50.77 -33.33 -25.49
CA GLU A 47 51.19 -33.25 -24.09
C GLU A 47 51.37 -31.80 -23.62
N LEU A 48 52.07 -30.96 -24.41
CA LEU A 48 52.28 -29.55 -24.07
C LEU A 48 50.96 -28.76 -23.94
N ILE A 49 50.02 -28.99 -24.87
CA ILE A 49 48.70 -28.35 -24.82
C ILE A 49 47.93 -28.82 -23.58
N LYS A 50 47.92 -30.12 -23.29
CA LYS A 50 47.22 -30.70 -22.15
C LYS A 50 47.72 -30.14 -20.82
N ASP A 51 49.02 -29.95 -20.66
CA ASP A 51 49.62 -29.37 -19.45
C ASP A 51 49.15 -27.93 -19.22
N VAL A 52 49.08 -27.12 -20.29
CA VAL A 52 48.58 -25.75 -20.21
C VAL A 52 47.07 -25.72 -19.94
N GLU A 53 46.29 -26.57 -20.60
CA GLU A 53 44.84 -26.68 -20.40
C GLU A 53 44.46 -27.12 -18.98
N GLN A 54 45.24 -28.01 -18.38
CA GLN A 54 45.07 -28.38 -16.98
C GLN A 54 45.26 -27.17 -16.04
N VAL A 55 46.19 -26.27 -16.36
CA VAL A 55 46.39 -25.03 -15.62
C VAL A 55 45.27 -24.03 -15.89
N LEU A 56 44.80 -23.89 -17.13
CA LEU A 56 43.74 -22.94 -17.51
C LEU A 56 42.42 -23.21 -16.80
N THR A 57 42.12 -24.48 -16.56
CA THR A 57 40.87 -24.95 -15.94
C THR A 57 40.53 -24.10 -14.70
N THR A 58 39.36 -23.46 -14.72
CA THR A 58 38.82 -22.68 -13.61
C THR A 58 37.73 -23.46 -12.88
N SER A 59 37.76 -23.40 -11.55
CA SER A 59 36.61 -23.81 -10.73
C SER A 59 35.50 -22.74 -10.80
N ALA A 60 34.28 -23.09 -10.40
CA ALA A 60 33.13 -22.18 -10.46
C ALA A 60 33.36 -20.84 -9.71
N ASP A 61 34.24 -20.84 -8.71
CA ASP A 61 34.53 -19.69 -7.84
C ASP A 61 35.78 -18.89 -8.25
N GLU A 62 36.45 -19.26 -9.34
CA GLU A 62 37.74 -18.69 -9.74
C GLU A 62 37.78 -18.26 -11.19
N VAL A 63 38.54 -17.20 -11.47
CA VAL A 63 38.79 -16.67 -12.81
C VAL A 63 40.25 -16.26 -12.95
N TRP A 64 40.70 -16.10 -14.20
CA TRP A 64 41.97 -15.47 -14.52
C TRP A 64 41.79 -13.98 -14.67
N LYS A 65 42.62 -13.20 -13.97
CA LYS A 65 42.67 -11.74 -14.06
C LYS A 65 43.93 -11.32 -14.79
N ILE A 66 43.75 -10.49 -15.81
CA ILE A 66 44.81 -9.84 -16.58
C ILE A 66 44.68 -8.34 -16.31
N THR A 67 45.77 -7.71 -15.84
CA THR A 67 45.80 -6.26 -15.61
C THR A 67 46.79 -5.62 -16.57
N LYS A 68 46.32 -4.63 -17.32
CA LYS A 68 47.13 -3.76 -18.17
C LYS A 68 46.72 -2.32 -17.87
N GLU A 69 47.62 -1.55 -17.27
CA GLU A 69 47.33 -0.18 -16.81
C GLU A 69 46.08 -0.16 -15.91
N ASP A 70 45.06 0.65 -16.27
CA ASP A 70 43.78 0.76 -15.55
C ASP A 70 42.71 -0.24 -16.03
N VAL A 71 43.07 -1.12 -16.97
CA VAL A 71 42.16 -2.13 -17.52
C VAL A 71 42.37 -3.46 -16.81
N ALA A 72 41.27 -4.05 -16.34
CA ALA A 72 41.25 -5.40 -15.82
C ALA A 72 40.33 -6.27 -16.69
N VAL A 73 40.85 -7.41 -17.15
CA VAL A 73 40.13 -8.43 -17.90
C VAL A 73 40.02 -9.67 -17.05
N TYR A 74 38.83 -10.25 -16.98
CA TYR A 74 38.56 -11.48 -16.24
C TYR A 74 38.11 -12.56 -17.21
N VAL A 75 38.69 -13.75 -17.09
CA VAL A 75 38.47 -14.88 -17.99
C VAL A 75 38.16 -16.14 -17.19
N TYR A 76 37.03 -16.77 -17.47
CA TYR A 76 36.63 -18.07 -16.94
C TYR A 76 36.70 -19.12 -18.05
N PHE A 77 37.48 -20.19 -17.87
CA PHE A 77 37.64 -21.24 -18.89
C PHE A 77 36.76 -22.45 -18.57
N ASN A 78 36.00 -22.89 -19.58
CA ASN A 78 35.44 -24.23 -19.64
C ASN A 78 36.26 -25.05 -20.65
N VAL A 79 37.36 -25.62 -20.15
CA VAL A 79 38.33 -26.36 -20.97
C VAL A 79 37.69 -27.57 -21.64
N GLY A 80 36.78 -28.28 -20.94
CA GLY A 80 36.09 -29.44 -21.50
C GLY A 80 35.20 -29.13 -22.71
N GLU A 81 34.76 -27.88 -22.85
CA GLU A 81 33.97 -27.40 -23.99
C GLU A 81 34.78 -26.56 -24.99
N GLY A 82 36.08 -26.31 -24.73
CA GLY A 82 36.90 -25.41 -25.55
C GLY A 82 36.42 -23.95 -25.54
N LYS A 83 35.70 -23.55 -24.49
CA LYS A 83 35.06 -22.23 -24.39
C LYS A 83 35.58 -21.44 -23.20
N TYR A 84 35.37 -20.14 -23.26
CA TYR A 84 35.60 -19.26 -22.13
C TYR A 84 34.51 -18.18 -22.04
N GLN A 85 34.42 -17.56 -20.87
CA GLN A 85 33.63 -16.37 -20.63
C GLN A 85 34.54 -15.23 -20.20
N MET A 86 34.21 -14.00 -20.60
CA MET A 86 34.99 -12.84 -20.18
C MET A 86 34.15 -11.61 -19.87
N LYS A 87 34.69 -10.77 -18.99
CA LYS A 87 34.30 -9.38 -18.75
C LYS A 87 35.56 -8.53 -18.63
N SER A 88 35.46 -7.25 -18.93
CA SER A 88 36.53 -6.29 -18.64
C SER A 88 35.98 -4.99 -18.07
N THR A 89 36.85 -4.18 -17.48
CA THR A 89 36.48 -2.83 -17.03
C THR A 89 36.12 -1.89 -18.19
N VAL A 90 36.49 -2.24 -19.43
CA VAL A 90 36.13 -1.50 -20.65
C VAL A 90 34.84 -2.03 -21.27
N ASN A 91 34.69 -3.35 -21.33
CA ASN A 91 33.50 -4.04 -21.80
C ASN A 91 32.94 -4.94 -20.69
N PRO A 92 32.00 -4.42 -19.89
CA PRO A 92 31.44 -5.14 -18.75
C PRO A 92 30.47 -6.26 -19.15
N LYS A 93 30.11 -6.38 -20.43
CA LYS A 93 29.19 -7.43 -20.91
C LYS A 93 29.83 -8.80 -20.77
N LEU A 94 29.07 -9.77 -20.24
CA LEU A 94 29.53 -11.16 -20.22
C LEU A 94 29.52 -11.70 -21.65
N LEU A 95 30.70 -11.95 -22.19
CA LEU A 95 30.88 -12.53 -23.51
C LEU A 95 31.31 -13.98 -23.38
N SER A 96 30.92 -14.83 -24.32
CA SER A 96 31.37 -16.22 -24.38
C SER A 96 31.81 -16.57 -25.79
N TYR A 97 33.01 -17.12 -25.91
CA TYR A 97 33.65 -17.47 -27.16
C TYR A 97 34.37 -18.81 -27.04
N GLU A 98 34.81 -19.35 -28.17
CA GLU A 98 35.74 -20.48 -28.24
C GLU A 98 37.18 -19.95 -28.21
N TYR A 99 38.09 -20.70 -27.58
CA TYR A 99 39.52 -20.44 -27.67
C TYR A 99 40.20 -21.57 -28.45
N LYS A 100 41.34 -21.28 -29.07
CA LYS A 100 42.16 -22.28 -29.77
C LYS A 100 43.53 -22.38 -29.15
N THR A 101 44.03 -23.60 -29.07
CA THR A 101 45.39 -23.92 -28.63
C THR A 101 46.18 -24.52 -29.79
N SER A 102 47.45 -24.12 -29.92
CA SER A 102 48.39 -24.68 -30.89
C SER A 102 49.81 -24.63 -30.32
N VAL A 103 50.74 -25.41 -30.88
CA VAL A 103 52.17 -25.30 -30.56
C VAL A 103 52.89 -24.62 -31.72
N ASN A 104 53.80 -23.69 -31.42
CA ASN A 104 54.56 -22.98 -32.44
C ASN A 104 55.91 -23.63 -32.76
N GLU A 105 56.66 -23.08 -33.71
CA GLU A 105 57.98 -23.58 -34.16
C GLU A 105 59.04 -23.61 -33.04
N GLU A 106 58.83 -22.88 -31.94
CA GLU A 106 59.71 -22.88 -30.75
C GLU A 106 59.25 -23.88 -29.66
N GLU A 107 58.32 -24.78 -29.99
CA GLU A 107 57.69 -25.73 -29.05
C GLU A 107 56.97 -25.05 -27.86
N LYS A 108 56.42 -23.83 -28.07
CA LYS A 108 55.60 -23.13 -27.07
C LYS A 108 54.14 -23.17 -27.43
N VAL A 109 53.28 -23.31 -26.41
CA VAL A 109 51.83 -23.27 -26.56
C VAL A 109 51.38 -21.82 -26.83
N GLU A 110 50.56 -21.65 -27.86
CA GLU A 110 49.84 -20.42 -28.19
C GLU A 110 48.36 -20.61 -27.87
N ILE A 111 47.76 -19.62 -27.20
CA ILE A 111 46.32 -19.55 -26.97
C ILE A 111 45.77 -18.38 -27.78
N SER A 112 44.81 -18.64 -28.66
CA SER A 112 44.18 -17.64 -29.52
C SER A 112 42.70 -17.48 -29.17
N PHE A 113 42.26 -16.22 -29.11
CA PHE A 113 40.92 -15.78 -28.74
C PHE A 113 40.23 -15.07 -29.92
N ALA A 114 40.34 -15.66 -31.11
CA ALA A 114 39.85 -15.06 -32.34
C ALA A 114 38.37 -14.61 -32.24
N GLY A 115 38.11 -13.36 -32.63
CA GLY A 115 36.76 -12.77 -32.60
C GLY A 115 36.34 -12.22 -31.24
N SER A 116 37.24 -12.22 -30.25
CA SER A 116 37.04 -11.55 -28.97
C SER A 116 37.38 -10.06 -29.03
N ASP A 117 36.92 -9.32 -28.03
CA ASP A 117 37.30 -7.92 -27.81
C ASP A 117 38.70 -7.77 -27.19
N LEU A 118 39.42 -8.86 -26.87
CA LEU A 118 40.76 -8.81 -26.29
C LEU A 118 41.75 -8.03 -27.17
N LEU A 119 41.64 -8.14 -28.50
CA LEU A 119 42.48 -7.34 -29.40
C LEU A 119 42.25 -5.84 -29.17
N SER A 120 41.02 -5.41 -28.96
CA SER A 120 40.69 -4.00 -28.71
C SER A 120 41.02 -3.55 -27.28
N VAL A 121 40.90 -4.46 -26.31
CA VAL A 121 41.05 -4.16 -24.88
C VAL A 121 42.52 -4.24 -24.44
N LEU A 122 43.26 -5.23 -24.92
CA LEU A 122 44.65 -5.50 -24.56
C LEU A 122 45.63 -5.20 -25.71
N GLY A 123 45.19 -5.16 -26.96
CA GLY A 123 46.08 -5.04 -28.13
C GLY A 123 46.61 -6.37 -28.65
N ASP A 124 46.19 -7.49 -28.06
CA ASP A 124 46.58 -8.85 -28.45
C ASP A 124 45.38 -9.79 -28.37
N GLU A 125 45.27 -10.71 -29.32
CA GLU A 125 44.28 -11.81 -29.31
C GLU A 125 44.93 -13.18 -29.23
N THR A 126 46.24 -13.26 -29.45
CA THR A 126 47.00 -14.50 -29.33
C THR A 126 48.13 -14.34 -28.31
N PHE A 127 48.24 -15.29 -27.39
CA PHE A 127 49.20 -15.25 -26.29
C PHE A 127 50.11 -16.48 -26.34
N ILE A 128 51.41 -16.24 -26.40
CA ILE A 128 52.45 -17.27 -26.39
C ILE A 128 52.83 -17.54 -24.94
N ILE A 129 52.58 -18.75 -24.46
CA ILE A 129 52.80 -19.14 -23.06
C ILE A 129 54.29 -19.37 -22.80
N SER A 130 54.85 -18.60 -21.87
CA SER A 130 56.24 -18.75 -21.42
C SER A 130 56.33 -19.61 -20.15
N SER A 131 55.31 -19.58 -19.30
CA SER A 131 55.22 -20.39 -18.08
C SER A 131 53.76 -20.52 -17.64
N ALA A 132 53.29 -21.73 -17.37
CA ALA A 132 51.97 -22.00 -16.81
C ALA A 132 52.11 -22.66 -15.43
N LYS A 133 51.55 -22.02 -14.39
CA LYS A 133 51.46 -22.55 -13.02
C LYS A 133 50.03 -22.36 -12.53
N VAL A 134 49.58 -23.21 -11.61
CA VAL A 134 48.23 -23.14 -11.03
C VAL A 134 47.88 -21.74 -10.50
N SER A 135 48.86 -21.03 -9.93
CA SER A 135 48.70 -19.68 -9.38
C SER A 135 48.82 -18.54 -10.41
N SER A 136 49.52 -18.76 -11.52
CA SER A 136 49.89 -17.69 -12.46
C SER A 136 50.33 -18.22 -13.82
N ILE A 137 49.93 -17.52 -14.88
CA ILE A 137 50.42 -17.75 -16.25
C ILE A 137 51.22 -16.52 -16.69
N THR A 138 52.43 -16.73 -17.19
CA THR A 138 53.23 -15.69 -17.84
C THR A 138 53.24 -15.95 -19.33
N CYS A 139 52.84 -14.97 -20.12
CA CYS A 139 52.76 -15.08 -21.57
C CYS A 139 53.15 -13.79 -22.26
N LYS A 140 53.43 -13.88 -23.55
CA LYS A 140 53.74 -12.73 -24.41
C LYS A 140 52.64 -12.59 -25.46
N GLY A 141 52.12 -11.39 -25.64
CA GLY A 141 51.18 -11.08 -26.70
C GLY A 141 51.88 -11.20 -28.07
N LYS A 142 51.25 -11.88 -29.02
CA LYS A 142 51.83 -12.16 -30.34
C LYS A 142 51.87 -10.91 -31.20
N GLU A 143 50.85 -10.05 -31.11
CA GLU A 143 50.71 -8.85 -31.93
C GLU A 143 51.55 -7.69 -31.39
N SER A 144 51.50 -7.43 -30.08
CA SER A 144 52.13 -6.28 -29.44
C SER A 144 53.52 -6.57 -28.87
N ASN A 145 53.90 -7.84 -28.75
CA ASN A 145 55.08 -8.29 -28.00
C ASN A 145 55.09 -7.92 -26.51
N SER A 146 53.97 -7.48 -25.93
CA SER A 146 53.87 -7.14 -24.51
C SER A 146 53.92 -8.40 -23.64
N GLU A 147 54.52 -8.29 -22.44
CA GLU A 147 54.48 -9.34 -21.45
C GLU A 147 53.23 -9.20 -20.56
N TYR A 148 52.56 -10.33 -20.32
CA TYR A 148 51.37 -10.42 -19.49
C TYR A 148 51.57 -11.43 -18.37
N MET A 149 50.99 -11.10 -17.21
CA MET A 149 50.90 -12.02 -16.07
C MET A 149 49.45 -12.18 -15.67
N TRP A 150 48.94 -13.38 -15.84
CA TRP A 150 47.58 -13.74 -15.46
C TRP A 150 47.62 -14.30 -14.07
N LYS A 151 46.74 -13.81 -13.19
CA LYS A 151 46.66 -14.24 -11.80
C LYS A 151 45.28 -14.81 -11.51
N ARG A 152 45.21 -15.79 -10.62
CA ARG A 152 43.91 -16.25 -10.09
C ARG A 152 43.25 -15.12 -9.30
N ALA A 153 41.95 -14.95 -9.53
CA ALA A 153 41.09 -14.03 -8.78
C ALA A 153 39.75 -14.69 -8.46
N PRO A 154 39.07 -14.29 -7.38
CA PRO A 154 37.71 -14.75 -7.09
C PRO A 154 36.71 -14.36 -8.18
N ARG A 155 35.79 -15.27 -8.53
CA ARG A 155 34.73 -15.02 -9.52
C ARG A 155 33.87 -13.79 -9.18
N LYS A 156 33.65 -13.52 -7.89
CA LYS A 156 32.95 -12.31 -7.41
C LYS A 156 33.56 -10.99 -7.90
N GLU A 157 34.87 -10.92 -8.20
CA GLU A 157 35.48 -9.70 -8.77
C GLU A 157 35.01 -9.47 -10.21
N MET A 158 34.85 -10.55 -10.99
CA MET A 158 34.29 -10.50 -12.35
C MET A 158 32.80 -10.18 -12.32
N ASP A 159 32.03 -10.80 -11.42
CA ASP A 159 30.59 -10.59 -11.32
C ASP A 159 30.23 -9.18 -10.82
N ALA A 160 31.12 -8.52 -10.07
CA ALA A 160 30.96 -7.13 -9.65
C ALA A 160 31.06 -6.11 -10.80
N ILE A 161 31.61 -6.50 -11.95
CA ILE A 161 31.67 -5.65 -13.14
C ILE A 161 30.31 -5.71 -13.83
N MET A 162 29.54 -4.63 -13.71
CA MET A 162 28.18 -4.54 -14.24
C MET A 162 28.09 -3.54 -15.40
N THR A 163 27.29 -3.85 -16.42
CA THR A 163 26.86 -2.86 -17.43
C THR A 163 26.00 -1.78 -16.76
N GLU A 164 25.81 -0.62 -17.42
CA GLU A 164 24.93 0.43 -16.88
C GLU A 164 23.48 -0.08 -16.72
N GLU A 165 23.00 -0.92 -17.63
CA GLU A 165 21.69 -1.58 -17.53
C GLU A 165 21.62 -2.51 -16.31
N GLU A 166 22.68 -3.30 -16.06
CA GLU A 166 22.78 -4.18 -14.90
C GLU A 166 22.81 -3.37 -13.58
N LYS A 167 23.52 -2.24 -13.55
CA LYS A 167 23.55 -1.32 -12.39
C LYS A 167 22.16 -0.75 -12.09
N VAL A 168 21.47 -0.23 -13.10
CA VAL A 168 20.10 0.29 -12.93
C VAL A 168 19.17 -0.84 -12.50
N ASN A 169 19.28 -2.02 -13.10
CA ASN A 169 18.45 -3.17 -12.74
C ASN A 169 18.66 -3.61 -11.28
N ALA A 170 19.92 -3.66 -10.84
CA ALA A 170 20.26 -3.97 -9.44
C ALA A 170 19.72 -2.90 -8.49
N LEU A 171 19.84 -1.62 -8.86
CA LEU A 171 19.31 -0.52 -8.08
C LEU A 171 17.80 -0.61 -7.93
N LEU A 172 17.04 -0.85 -9.01
CA LEU A 172 15.59 -1.02 -8.96
C LEU A 172 15.14 -2.10 -7.97
N GLY A 173 15.94 -3.16 -7.80
CA GLY A 173 15.71 -4.24 -6.83
C GLY A 173 16.28 -4.01 -5.42
N SER A 174 17.02 -2.91 -5.18
CA SER A 174 17.70 -2.62 -3.90
C SER A 174 16.80 -2.03 -2.81
N VAL A 175 15.49 -2.24 -2.92
CA VAL A 175 14.48 -1.76 -1.98
C VAL A 175 14.27 -2.79 -0.86
N GLU A 176 13.71 -2.33 0.26
CA GLU A 176 13.31 -3.26 1.33
C GLU A 176 12.21 -4.22 0.86
N GLU A 177 12.04 -5.33 1.57
CA GLU A 177 11.01 -6.32 1.23
C GLU A 177 9.60 -5.71 1.30
N GLY A 178 8.89 -5.72 0.16
CA GLY A 178 7.58 -5.08 0.01
C GLY A 178 7.62 -3.55 -0.13
N GLY A 179 8.82 -2.96 -0.13
CA GLY A 179 9.05 -1.57 -0.54
C GLY A 179 9.06 -1.40 -2.05
N GLY A 180 9.38 -0.19 -2.50
CA GLY A 180 9.41 0.13 -3.91
C GLY A 180 10.01 1.50 -4.19
N TRP A 181 9.54 2.11 -5.27
CA TRP A 181 9.96 3.42 -5.73
C TRP A 181 8.75 4.33 -5.91
N LYS A 182 8.95 5.65 -5.88
CA LYS A 182 7.91 6.64 -6.12
C LYS A 182 8.40 7.80 -6.97
N ILE A 183 7.50 8.34 -7.79
CA ILE A 183 7.66 9.61 -8.50
C ILE A 183 6.51 10.51 -8.08
N SER A 184 6.84 11.68 -7.53
CA SER A 184 5.87 12.73 -7.23
C SER A 184 5.52 13.48 -8.52
N LEU A 185 4.24 13.52 -8.85
CA LEU A 185 3.62 14.27 -9.94
C LEU A 185 2.78 15.41 -9.34
N SER A 186 2.39 16.40 -10.14
CA SER A 186 1.55 17.52 -9.68
C SER A 186 0.20 17.02 -9.12
N GLY A 187 0.08 16.96 -7.79
CA GLY A 187 -1.12 16.50 -7.09
C GLY A 187 -1.36 14.98 -7.12
N ASN A 188 -0.33 14.18 -7.37
CA ASN A 188 -0.39 12.71 -7.29
C ASN A 188 1.00 12.10 -7.07
N THR A 189 1.08 10.94 -6.43
CA THR A 189 2.33 10.16 -6.36
C THR A 189 2.09 8.83 -7.07
N CYS A 190 2.98 8.47 -8.00
CA CYS A 190 2.98 7.16 -8.65
C CYS A 190 4.06 6.30 -7.99
N TYR A 191 3.69 5.08 -7.62
CA TYR A 191 4.54 4.10 -6.96
C TYR A 191 4.82 2.93 -7.89
N PHE A 192 6.01 2.33 -7.74
CA PHE A 192 6.51 1.25 -8.57
C PHE A 192 7.13 0.15 -7.69
N ILE A 193 6.73 -1.09 -7.92
CA ILE A 193 7.31 -2.27 -7.25
C ILE A 193 7.85 -3.15 -8.36
N PHE A 194 9.18 -3.21 -8.48
CA PHE A 194 9.85 -3.97 -9.54
C PHE A 194 10.18 -5.38 -9.08
N ASP A 195 9.82 -6.36 -9.90
CA ASP A 195 10.35 -7.72 -9.82
C ASP A 195 11.45 -7.86 -10.87
N THR A 196 12.70 -7.80 -10.42
CA THR A 196 13.86 -7.80 -11.30
C THR A 196 14.18 -9.16 -11.91
N ALA A 197 13.68 -10.24 -11.33
CA ALA A 197 13.84 -11.59 -11.84
C ALA A 197 12.84 -11.87 -12.97
N GLN A 198 11.59 -11.44 -12.81
CA GLN A 198 10.53 -11.64 -13.80
C GLN A 198 10.42 -10.50 -14.83
N LYS A 199 11.16 -9.40 -14.63
CA LYS A 199 11.05 -8.16 -15.45
C LYS A 199 9.63 -7.59 -15.47
N THR A 200 8.95 -7.70 -14.33
CA THR A 200 7.61 -7.13 -14.13
C THR A 200 7.64 -5.93 -13.21
N VAL A 201 6.61 -5.09 -13.32
CA VAL A 201 6.43 -3.92 -12.46
C VAL A 201 4.97 -3.82 -12.05
N ILE A 202 4.74 -3.63 -10.76
CA ILE A 202 3.42 -3.25 -10.25
C ILE A 202 3.43 -1.74 -10.02
N THR A 203 2.44 -1.05 -10.56
CA THR A 203 2.26 0.38 -10.34
C THR A 203 0.98 0.67 -9.58
N LYS A 204 1.07 1.63 -8.66
CA LYS A 204 -0.07 2.16 -7.89
C LYS A 204 0.00 3.69 -7.90
N SER A 205 -1.09 4.37 -7.67
CA SER A 205 -1.05 5.81 -7.41
C SER A 205 -2.05 6.23 -6.36
N GLU A 206 -1.90 7.42 -5.81
CA GLU A 206 -2.87 7.96 -4.85
C GLU A 206 -4.23 8.26 -5.49
N ARG A 207 -4.31 8.37 -6.83
CA ARG A 207 -5.56 8.50 -7.58
C ARG A 207 -6.18 7.15 -7.96
N ALA A 208 -5.34 6.15 -8.18
CA ALA A 208 -5.73 4.79 -8.55
C ALA A 208 -4.91 3.81 -7.68
N PRO A 209 -5.38 3.50 -6.45
CA PRO A 209 -4.61 2.70 -5.49
C PRO A 209 -4.58 1.22 -5.84
N GLN A 210 -5.39 0.79 -6.82
CA GLN A 210 -5.41 -0.59 -7.30
C GLN A 210 -4.05 -0.98 -7.90
N ASN A 211 -3.72 -2.26 -7.86
CA ASN A 211 -2.49 -2.74 -8.48
C ASN A 211 -2.69 -2.85 -9.99
N VAL A 212 -1.81 -2.21 -10.77
CA VAL A 212 -1.67 -2.48 -12.20
C VAL A 212 -0.34 -3.18 -12.43
N SER A 213 -0.42 -4.43 -12.89
CA SER A 213 0.73 -5.24 -13.24
C SER A 213 1.09 -5.06 -14.71
N GLY A 214 2.35 -4.74 -14.96
CA GLY A 214 2.93 -4.58 -16.28
C GLY A 214 4.33 -5.15 -16.36
N THR A 215 5.05 -4.78 -17.41
CA THR A 215 6.44 -5.21 -17.64
C THR A 215 7.36 -4.02 -17.78
N TYR A 216 8.64 -4.20 -17.48
CA TYR A 216 9.64 -3.19 -17.76
C TYR A 216 10.83 -3.76 -18.54
N SER A 217 11.49 -2.90 -19.31
CA SER A 217 12.74 -3.24 -19.99
C SER A 217 13.76 -2.13 -19.85
N LEU A 218 15.03 -2.52 -19.85
CA LEU A 218 16.17 -1.61 -19.84
C LEU A 218 16.94 -1.81 -21.14
N THR A 219 17.20 -0.71 -21.85
CA THR A 219 17.96 -0.72 -23.10
C THR A 219 18.85 0.51 -23.19
N LEU A 220 20.07 0.37 -23.71
CA LEU A 220 20.91 1.53 -24.05
C LEU A 220 20.40 2.27 -25.30
N ASN A 221 20.32 3.59 -25.23
CA ASN A 221 20.09 4.43 -26.39
C ASN A 221 21.39 4.67 -27.19
N ASN A 222 21.27 5.37 -28.32
CA ASN A 222 22.42 5.69 -29.20
C ASN A 222 23.48 6.57 -28.54
N GLU A 223 23.16 7.23 -27.41
CA GLU A 223 24.06 8.08 -26.63
C GLU A 223 24.69 7.31 -25.45
N GLY A 224 24.39 6.02 -25.29
CA GLY A 224 24.89 5.18 -24.21
C GLY A 224 24.18 5.38 -22.87
N GLN A 225 23.01 6.02 -22.85
CA GLN A 225 22.19 6.18 -21.65
C GLN A 225 21.17 5.05 -21.55
N VAL A 226 20.84 4.64 -20.33
CA VAL A 226 19.83 3.59 -20.08
C VAL A 226 18.44 4.19 -20.25
N GLU A 227 17.59 3.53 -21.04
CA GLU A 227 16.16 3.80 -21.15
C GLU A 227 15.38 2.74 -20.36
N LEU A 228 14.57 3.18 -19.40
CA LEU A 228 13.59 2.38 -18.69
C LEU A 228 12.24 2.53 -19.39
N ALA A 229 11.81 1.50 -20.11
CA ALA A 229 10.48 1.44 -20.68
C ALA A 229 9.53 0.70 -19.73
N LEU A 230 8.35 1.27 -19.50
CA LEU A 230 7.29 0.77 -18.64
C LEU A 230 6.06 0.48 -19.52
N ALA A 231 5.65 -0.78 -19.62
CA ALA A 231 4.43 -1.15 -20.34
C ALA A 231 3.32 -1.48 -19.36
N GLN A 232 2.09 -1.02 -19.66
CA GLN A 232 0.91 -1.25 -18.81
C GLN A 232 1.13 -0.72 -17.39
N SER A 233 1.23 0.60 -17.25
CA SER A 233 1.50 1.24 -15.97
C SER A 233 0.62 2.46 -15.73
N HIS A 234 0.27 2.72 -14.47
CA HIS A 234 -0.40 3.97 -14.09
C HIS A 234 0.40 5.22 -14.47
N PHE A 235 1.73 5.10 -14.55
CA PHE A 235 2.59 6.20 -14.92
C PHE A 235 2.32 6.68 -16.35
N GLU A 236 2.03 5.75 -17.27
CA GLU A 236 1.68 6.07 -18.66
C GLU A 236 0.43 6.97 -18.75
N GLU A 237 -0.61 6.64 -17.99
CA GLU A 237 -1.84 7.44 -17.95
C GLU A 237 -1.64 8.79 -17.25
N LEU A 238 -0.91 8.79 -16.13
CA LEU A 238 -0.77 9.98 -15.27
C LEU A 238 0.23 11.01 -15.82
N ALA A 239 1.34 10.54 -16.39
CA ALA A 239 2.42 11.39 -16.87
C ALA A 239 2.41 11.57 -18.40
N GLN A 240 1.54 10.84 -19.12
CA GLN A 240 1.56 10.74 -20.58
C GLN A 240 2.95 10.36 -21.11
N GLU A 241 3.61 9.46 -20.38
CA GLU A 241 4.98 9.03 -20.63
C GLU A 241 5.17 7.60 -20.14
N ASN A 242 5.91 6.81 -20.89
CA ASN A 242 6.17 5.41 -20.57
C ASN A 242 7.64 5.01 -20.77
N VAL A 243 8.49 5.92 -21.28
CA VAL A 243 9.93 5.69 -21.39
C VAL A 243 10.70 6.78 -20.67
N LEU A 244 11.51 6.37 -19.70
CA LEU A 244 12.34 7.23 -18.86
C LEU A 244 13.82 7.04 -19.22
N VAL A 245 14.46 8.10 -19.69
CA VAL A 245 15.91 8.12 -19.93
C VAL A 245 16.61 8.41 -18.61
N ILE A 246 17.44 7.49 -18.13
CA ILE A 246 18.18 7.64 -16.86
C ILE A 246 19.33 8.64 -17.05
N ILE A 247 19.32 9.70 -16.25
CA ILE A 247 20.36 10.75 -16.26
C ILE A 247 21.43 10.46 -15.23
N SER A 248 21.02 10.11 -14.01
CA SER A 248 21.93 9.78 -12.92
C SER A 248 21.26 8.85 -11.91
N THR A 249 22.09 8.12 -11.18
CA THR A 249 21.67 7.21 -10.12
C THR A 249 22.44 7.51 -8.84
N ASP A 250 21.75 7.40 -7.71
CA ASP A 250 22.34 7.28 -6.39
C ASP A 250 21.68 6.10 -5.65
N GLU A 251 22.10 5.81 -4.42
CA GLU A 251 21.60 4.66 -3.65
C GLU A 251 20.09 4.73 -3.36
N ASN A 252 19.50 5.92 -3.31
CA ASN A 252 18.12 6.17 -2.88
C ASN A 252 17.26 6.86 -3.94
N THR A 253 17.86 7.35 -5.03
CA THR A 253 17.19 8.10 -6.09
C THR A 253 17.71 7.76 -7.48
N ILE A 254 16.80 7.82 -8.45
CA ILE A 254 17.08 7.73 -9.87
C ILE A 254 16.52 8.99 -10.52
N THR A 255 17.41 9.81 -11.07
CA THR A 255 16.99 10.98 -11.85
C THR A 255 16.83 10.56 -13.30
N CYS A 256 15.67 10.83 -13.86
CA CYS A 256 15.34 10.45 -15.22
C CYS A 256 14.58 11.57 -15.94
N LYS A 257 14.48 11.46 -17.26
CA LYS A 257 13.75 12.39 -18.11
C LYS A 257 12.81 11.62 -19.02
N GLY A 258 11.57 12.06 -19.11
CA GLY A 258 10.61 11.49 -20.07
C GLY A 258 11.13 11.64 -21.49
N LYS A 259 11.17 10.53 -22.24
CA LYS A 259 11.68 10.50 -23.61
C LYS A 259 10.81 11.32 -24.56
N SER A 260 9.48 11.25 -24.37
CA SER A 260 8.47 11.88 -25.22
C SER A 260 8.17 13.30 -24.78
N ASN A 261 7.98 13.51 -23.47
CA ASN A 261 7.56 14.81 -22.93
C ASN A 261 8.71 15.71 -22.47
N GLY A 262 9.92 15.16 -22.31
CA GLY A 262 11.10 15.89 -21.88
C GLY A 262 11.09 16.38 -20.42
N VAL A 263 10.12 15.96 -19.61
CA VAL A 263 9.97 16.35 -18.21
C VAL A 263 10.98 15.59 -17.35
N SER A 264 11.63 16.28 -16.42
CA SER A 264 12.51 15.64 -15.44
C SER A 264 11.71 15.04 -14.29
N TYR A 265 12.04 13.80 -13.94
CA TYR A 265 11.46 13.05 -12.84
C TYR A 265 12.55 12.59 -11.89
N THR A 266 12.21 12.50 -10.61
CA THR A 266 13.06 11.89 -9.59
C THR A 266 12.29 10.73 -8.98
N MET A 267 12.82 9.54 -9.19
CA MET A 267 12.29 8.31 -8.61
C MET A 267 13.03 8.06 -7.29
N ALA A 268 12.33 8.11 -6.17
CA ALA A 268 12.89 7.92 -4.83
C ALA A 268 12.41 6.61 -4.21
N LYS A 269 13.19 6.00 -3.31
CA LYS A 269 12.73 4.82 -2.57
C LYS A 269 11.46 5.13 -1.76
N ALA A 270 10.54 4.18 -1.74
CA ALA A 270 9.29 4.20 -0.97
C ALA A 270 9.28 2.98 -0.05
N SER A 271 8.90 3.20 1.21
CA SER A 271 8.81 2.10 2.18
C SER A 271 7.56 1.26 1.95
N LYS A 272 7.57 0.03 2.47
CA LYS A 272 6.38 -0.82 2.53
C LYS A 272 5.23 -0.12 3.27
N ALA A 273 5.54 0.58 4.36
CA ALA A 273 4.53 1.32 5.12
C ALA A 273 3.89 2.43 4.30
N GLU A 274 4.63 3.12 3.42
CA GLU A 274 4.04 4.09 2.49
C GLU A 274 3.12 3.41 1.47
N LEU A 275 3.56 2.28 0.89
CA LEU A 275 2.81 1.54 -0.12
C LEU A 275 1.52 0.89 0.41
N ASP A 276 1.54 0.42 1.66
CA ASP A 276 0.40 -0.21 2.31
C ASP A 276 -0.64 0.83 2.79
N ASN A 277 -0.23 2.10 2.98
CA ASN A 277 -1.09 3.18 3.46
C ASN A 277 -1.53 4.16 2.36
N ILE A 278 -1.44 3.78 1.07
CA ILE A 278 -1.95 4.62 -0.03
C ILE A 278 -3.47 4.74 0.09
N LYS A 279 -3.94 5.95 0.43
CA LYS A 279 -5.36 6.27 0.55
C LYS A 279 -5.92 6.74 -0.78
N SER A 280 -7.13 6.31 -1.13
CA SER A 280 -7.82 6.82 -2.31
C SER A 280 -8.16 8.31 -2.15
N PRO A 281 -8.46 9.04 -3.25
CA PRO A 281 -8.88 10.43 -3.15
C PRO A 281 -10.13 10.61 -2.27
N GLU A 282 -11.08 9.66 -2.32
CA GLU A 282 -12.28 9.63 -1.47
C GLU A 282 -11.93 9.54 0.00
N VAL A 283 -11.06 8.59 0.38
CA VAL A 283 -10.63 8.41 1.79
C VAL A 283 -10.00 9.71 2.30
N ARG A 284 -9.09 10.30 1.52
CA ARG A 284 -8.40 11.55 1.92
C ARG A 284 -9.39 12.71 2.09
N LEU A 285 -10.37 12.82 1.18
CA LEU A 285 -11.36 13.87 1.25
C LEU A 285 -12.29 13.70 2.45
N ILE A 286 -12.72 12.47 2.73
CA ILE A 286 -13.55 12.15 3.90
C ILE A 286 -12.77 12.40 5.19
N GLU A 287 -11.53 11.96 5.30
CA GLU A 287 -10.69 12.27 6.47
C GLU A 287 -10.57 13.78 6.70
N LYS A 288 -10.38 14.56 5.63
CA LYS A 288 -10.39 16.04 5.71
C LYS A 288 -11.73 16.59 6.19
N MET A 289 -12.87 16.05 5.75
CA MET A 289 -14.19 16.45 6.27
C MET A 289 -14.29 16.21 7.78
N PHE A 290 -13.79 15.07 8.25
CA PHE A 290 -13.78 14.72 9.67
C PHE A 290 -12.84 15.61 10.48
N GLU A 291 -11.64 15.91 9.97
CA GLU A 291 -10.70 16.86 10.59
C GLU A 291 -11.32 18.27 10.75
N LEU A 292 -12.10 18.71 9.76
CA LEU A 292 -12.83 19.98 9.80
C LEU A 292 -14.10 19.92 10.68
N GLY A 293 -14.48 18.75 11.20
CA GLY A 293 -15.68 18.57 12.03
C GLY A 293 -16.99 18.51 11.23
N TRP A 294 -16.92 18.20 9.93
CA TRP A 294 -18.04 18.04 9.00
C TRP A 294 -18.25 16.59 8.55
N GLY A 295 -17.88 15.61 9.39
CA GLY A 295 -18.29 14.22 9.20
C GLY A 295 -19.81 14.04 9.20
N SER A 296 -20.54 15.06 9.70
CA SER A 296 -21.97 15.21 9.64
C SER A 296 -22.37 16.69 9.58
N GLY A 297 -23.62 16.96 9.20
CA GLY A 297 -24.13 18.33 9.12
C GLY A 297 -25.65 18.43 8.99
N VAL A 298 -26.19 19.59 9.33
CA VAL A 298 -27.63 19.88 9.28
C VAL A 298 -27.92 20.81 8.12
N ILE A 299 -28.88 20.44 7.28
CA ILE A 299 -29.39 21.27 6.19
C ILE A 299 -30.68 21.93 6.68
N ARG A 300 -30.72 23.26 6.61
CA ARG A 300 -31.84 24.07 7.08
C ARG A 300 -32.35 24.99 5.98
N SER A 301 -33.62 25.34 6.05
CA SER A 301 -34.15 26.44 5.27
C SER A 301 -33.42 27.73 5.63
N ALA A 302 -32.90 28.45 4.63
CA ALA A 302 -32.17 29.69 4.85
C ALA A 302 -33.08 30.82 5.36
N SER A 303 -34.39 30.78 5.05
CA SER A 303 -35.35 31.83 5.43
C SER A 303 -35.98 31.61 6.80
N SER A 304 -36.38 30.36 7.13
CA SER A 304 -37.06 30.04 8.40
C SER A 304 -36.14 29.40 9.45
N GLY A 305 -34.97 28.90 9.05
CA GLY A 305 -34.09 28.10 9.90
C GLY A 305 -34.62 26.71 10.19
N GLU A 306 -35.76 26.30 9.60
CA GLU A 306 -36.37 24.99 9.83
C GLU A 306 -35.46 23.85 9.35
N PHE A 307 -35.51 22.74 10.09
CA PHE A 307 -34.85 21.50 9.74
C PHE A 307 -35.40 20.95 8.42
N VAL A 308 -34.51 20.67 7.47
CA VAL A 308 -34.86 20.09 6.17
C VAL A 308 -34.29 18.67 6.07
N ALA A 309 -32.99 18.54 6.34
CA ALA A 309 -32.30 17.27 6.29
C ALA A 309 -31.07 17.25 7.20
N TYR A 310 -30.54 16.05 7.40
CA TYR A 310 -29.28 15.80 8.06
C TYR A 310 -28.45 14.86 7.19
N TYR A 311 -27.13 15.03 7.17
CA TYR A 311 -26.24 14.03 6.58
C TYR A 311 -25.15 13.59 7.57
N TYR A 312 -24.67 12.37 7.38
CA TYR A 312 -23.43 11.89 7.98
C TYR A 312 -22.69 10.96 7.02
N VAL A 313 -21.38 10.84 7.22
CA VAL A 313 -20.49 10.06 6.36
C VAL A 313 -19.92 8.88 7.14
N THR A 314 -19.83 7.73 6.50
CA THR A 314 -19.14 6.54 7.04
C THR A 314 -17.74 6.42 6.45
N LYS A 315 -16.72 6.36 7.32
CA LYS A 315 -15.31 6.29 6.92
C LYS A 315 -14.99 5.07 6.05
N ASP A 316 -15.56 3.91 6.38
CA ASP A 316 -15.11 2.62 5.83
C ASP A 316 -15.61 2.31 4.40
N ASN A 317 -16.79 2.81 4.03
CA ASN A 317 -17.44 2.51 2.74
C ASN A 317 -17.77 3.76 1.92
N HIS A 318 -17.29 4.94 2.35
CA HIS A 318 -17.45 6.24 1.68
C HIS A 318 -18.90 6.61 1.35
N THR A 319 -19.84 6.09 2.12
CA THR A 319 -21.27 6.35 1.91
C THR A 319 -21.64 7.62 2.67
N VAL A 320 -22.37 8.50 1.99
CA VAL A 320 -23.01 9.66 2.60
C VAL A 320 -24.47 9.31 2.81
N HIS A 321 -24.88 9.29 4.06
CA HIS A 321 -26.24 8.98 4.47
C HIS A 321 -27.01 10.28 4.65
N PHE A 322 -28.16 10.40 4.01
CA PHE A 322 -29.08 11.54 4.14
C PHE A 322 -30.36 11.11 4.83
N LEU A 323 -30.81 11.93 5.79
CA LEU A 323 -32.11 11.83 6.43
C LEU A 323 -32.90 13.11 6.12
N ASN A 324 -33.94 12.97 5.31
CA ASN A 324 -34.89 14.04 5.01
C ASN A 324 -36.12 13.90 5.89
N TYR A 325 -36.70 15.04 6.30
CA TYR A 325 -37.95 15.06 7.02
C TYR A 325 -38.92 16.06 6.41
N ALA A 326 -40.11 15.58 6.02
CA ALA A 326 -41.18 16.44 5.51
C ALA A 326 -42.55 15.81 5.84
N ASN A 327 -43.53 16.62 6.19
CA ASN A 327 -44.91 16.17 6.46
C ASN A 327 -44.98 14.97 7.44
N GLN A 328 -44.22 15.01 8.54
CA GLN A 328 -44.15 13.93 9.54
C GLN A 328 -43.69 12.58 8.96
N SER A 329 -42.98 12.60 7.83
CA SER A 329 -42.40 11.43 7.19
C SER A 329 -40.89 11.59 7.09
N VAL A 330 -40.17 10.53 7.45
CA VAL A 330 -38.72 10.41 7.31
C VAL A 330 -38.42 9.69 6.00
N ASN A 331 -37.47 10.19 5.23
CA ASN A 331 -36.96 9.52 4.03
C ASN A 331 -35.43 9.46 4.09
N ARG A 332 -34.88 8.28 3.78
CA ARG A 332 -33.44 8.00 3.86
C ARG A 332 -32.88 7.73 2.50
N ILE A 333 -31.71 8.30 2.23
CA ILE A 333 -31.02 8.13 0.96
C ILE A 333 -29.55 7.89 1.26
N ASP A 334 -29.05 6.75 0.80
CA ASP A 334 -27.63 6.44 0.83
C ASP A 334 -27.03 6.80 -0.53
N ALA A 335 -26.01 7.65 -0.53
CA ALA A 335 -25.33 8.11 -1.72
C ALA A 335 -23.84 7.76 -1.66
N VAL A 336 -23.36 7.05 -2.66
CA VAL A 336 -21.92 6.79 -2.81
C VAL A 336 -21.30 7.96 -3.56
N GLY A 337 -20.30 8.59 -2.92
CA GLY A 337 -19.54 9.69 -3.48
C GLY A 337 -18.27 9.22 -4.18
N THR A 338 -17.90 9.89 -5.26
CA THR A 338 -16.63 9.70 -5.98
C THR A 338 -15.92 11.04 -6.15
N VAL A 339 -14.59 11.06 -6.04
CA VAL A 339 -13.82 12.29 -6.21
C VAL A 339 -13.42 12.46 -7.67
N THR A 340 -14.18 13.26 -8.40
CA THR A 340 -13.94 13.58 -9.81
C THR A 340 -13.05 14.81 -10.00
N GLU A 341 -13.05 15.69 -9.01
CA GLU A 341 -12.25 16.92 -8.94
C GLU A 341 -11.70 17.03 -7.52
N GLU A 342 -10.48 17.56 -7.37
CA GLU A 342 -9.86 17.71 -6.06
C GLU A 342 -10.76 18.52 -5.12
N GLY A 343 -11.06 17.95 -3.95
CA GLY A 343 -11.93 18.60 -2.98
C GLY A 343 -13.44 18.45 -3.25
N VAL A 344 -13.88 17.71 -4.28
CA VAL A 344 -15.31 17.57 -4.61
C VAL A 344 -15.73 16.11 -4.56
N LEU A 345 -16.63 15.79 -3.62
CA LEU A 345 -17.28 14.48 -3.51
C LEU A 345 -18.60 14.49 -4.31
N SER A 346 -18.55 14.01 -5.54
CA SER A 346 -19.68 13.98 -6.47
C SER A 346 -20.52 12.71 -6.30
N PHE A 347 -21.85 12.83 -6.28
CA PHE A 347 -22.74 11.68 -6.17
C PHE A 347 -23.03 11.05 -7.53
N GLN A 348 -23.12 9.71 -7.57
CA GLN A 348 -23.46 8.97 -8.80
C GLN A 348 -24.86 9.32 -9.35
N SER A 349 -25.76 9.74 -8.47
CA SER A 349 -27.09 10.24 -8.82
C SER A 349 -27.44 11.38 -7.88
N PRO A 350 -28.18 12.40 -8.36
CA PRO A 350 -28.59 13.50 -7.51
C PRO A 350 -29.42 13.03 -6.31
N VAL A 351 -29.14 13.60 -5.14
CA VAL A 351 -29.88 13.32 -3.90
C VAL A 351 -30.96 14.37 -3.72
N SER A 352 -32.21 13.96 -3.52
CA SER A 352 -33.29 14.90 -3.24
C SER A 352 -33.21 15.39 -1.79
N VAL A 353 -33.06 16.70 -1.60
CA VAL A 353 -33.00 17.35 -0.28
C VAL A 353 -33.90 18.58 -0.29
N GLY A 354 -34.93 18.61 0.56
CA GLY A 354 -35.86 19.75 0.63
C GLY A 354 -36.58 20.05 -0.69
N GLY A 355 -36.76 19.04 -1.56
CA GLY A 355 -37.32 19.22 -2.91
C GLY A 355 -36.31 19.71 -3.97
N GLU A 356 -35.06 19.94 -3.59
CA GLU A 356 -33.95 20.30 -4.49
C GLU A 356 -33.06 19.08 -4.79
N SER A 357 -32.12 19.25 -5.71
CA SER A 357 -31.32 18.16 -6.30
C SER A 357 -29.83 18.36 -6.00
N LEU A 358 -29.38 17.81 -4.87
CA LEU A 358 -27.99 17.87 -4.41
C LEU A 358 -27.09 16.98 -5.28
N GLN A 359 -26.00 17.54 -5.81
CA GLN A 359 -25.09 16.88 -6.74
C GLN A 359 -23.77 16.46 -6.10
N ALA A 360 -23.24 17.26 -5.18
CA ALA A 360 -21.93 17.03 -4.58
C ALA A 360 -21.75 17.74 -3.25
N ILE A 361 -20.75 17.30 -2.48
CA ILE A 361 -20.20 18.00 -1.32
C ILE A 361 -18.81 18.52 -1.69
N LYS A 362 -18.59 19.82 -1.58
CA LYS A 362 -17.31 20.48 -1.85
C LYS A 362 -16.60 20.81 -0.56
N VAL A 363 -15.36 20.38 -0.42
CA VAL A 363 -14.52 20.56 0.77
C VAL A 363 -13.36 21.47 0.40
N SER A 364 -13.39 22.68 0.93
CA SER A 364 -12.27 23.62 0.85
C SER A 364 -11.29 23.39 2.00
N ASN A 365 -10.29 24.26 2.17
CA ASN A 365 -9.37 24.18 3.30
C ASN A 365 -10.00 24.57 4.64
N GLU A 366 -11.10 25.34 4.62
CA GLU A 366 -11.69 25.91 5.83
C GLU A 366 -13.17 25.55 6.02
N ASN A 367 -13.86 25.13 4.95
CA ASN A 367 -15.31 24.95 4.97
C ASN A 367 -15.81 23.86 4.01
N VAL A 368 -17.04 23.39 4.26
CA VAL A 368 -17.79 22.46 3.42
C VAL A 368 -19.01 23.16 2.80
N GLU A 369 -19.22 22.96 1.51
CA GLU A 369 -20.32 23.53 0.72
C GLU A 369 -21.12 22.44 0.02
N LEU A 370 -22.43 22.67 -0.14
CA LEU A 370 -23.34 21.77 -0.84
C LEU A 370 -23.59 22.27 -2.25
N THR A 371 -23.28 21.44 -3.26
CA THR A 371 -23.45 21.80 -4.67
C THR A 371 -24.76 21.23 -5.20
N GLY A 372 -25.58 22.06 -5.86
CA GLY A 372 -26.88 21.68 -6.41
C GLY A 372 -28.09 22.12 -5.59
N LEU A 373 -27.86 22.65 -4.38
CA LEU A 373 -28.89 23.35 -3.61
C LEU A 373 -28.90 24.84 -3.97
N SER A 374 -30.08 25.45 -3.95
CA SER A 374 -30.21 26.89 -4.12
C SER A 374 -29.93 27.63 -2.81
N ALA A 375 -29.92 28.96 -2.85
CA ALA A 375 -29.81 29.80 -1.65
C ALA A 375 -31.01 29.64 -0.67
N ALA A 376 -32.03 28.85 -1.02
CA ALA A 376 -33.14 28.51 -0.13
C ALA A 376 -32.72 27.57 1.01
N ASN A 377 -31.60 26.85 0.85
CA ASN A 377 -31.09 25.91 1.86
C ASN A 377 -29.66 26.28 2.25
N LYS A 378 -29.31 26.05 3.52
CA LYS A 378 -27.96 26.26 4.04
C LYS A 378 -27.49 25.07 4.86
N LEU A 379 -26.20 24.77 4.77
CA LEU A 379 -25.52 23.80 5.63
C LEU A 379 -25.04 24.51 6.90
N VAL A 380 -25.37 23.94 8.06
CA VAL A 380 -24.95 24.44 9.37
C VAL A 380 -24.47 23.30 10.27
N ALA A 381 -23.62 23.62 11.24
CA ALA A 381 -23.23 22.68 12.28
C ALA A 381 -24.44 22.34 13.17
N ASN A 382 -24.52 21.08 13.63
CA ASN A 382 -25.55 20.70 14.58
C ASN A 382 -25.25 21.24 15.98
N THR A 383 -26.08 22.15 16.45
CA THR A 383 -25.91 22.82 17.74
C THR A 383 -27.23 22.90 18.48
N SER A 384 -27.16 22.89 19.81
CA SER A 384 -28.32 23.04 20.69
C SER A 384 -28.05 23.99 21.86
N TYR A 385 -29.12 24.56 22.41
CA TYR A 385 -29.06 25.49 23.53
C TYR A 385 -28.90 24.76 24.85
N GLY A 386 -28.13 25.34 25.76
CA GLY A 386 -28.08 24.91 27.15
C GLY A 386 -29.36 25.24 27.92
N LYS A 387 -29.27 25.19 29.25
CA LYS A 387 -30.37 25.55 30.16
C LYS A 387 -30.85 26.99 29.93
N ASP A 388 -29.98 27.86 29.44
CA ASP A 388 -30.30 29.22 29.04
C ASP A 388 -30.48 29.35 27.51
N LYS A 389 -31.22 30.38 27.09
CA LYS A 389 -31.55 30.63 25.68
C LYS A 389 -30.38 31.18 24.84
N THR A 390 -29.16 31.24 25.37
CA THR A 390 -28.05 31.98 24.76
C THR A 390 -26.82 31.12 24.50
N SER A 391 -26.52 30.18 25.39
CA SER A 391 -25.38 29.28 25.29
C SER A 391 -25.67 28.18 24.29
N LEU A 392 -24.90 28.16 23.20
CA LEU A 392 -24.94 27.14 22.16
C LEU A 392 -23.78 26.16 22.33
N TYR A 393 -24.09 24.88 22.19
CA TYR A 393 -23.13 23.79 22.26
C TYR A 393 -23.24 22.95 21.00
N LYS A 394 -22.12 22.41 20.50
CA LYS A 394 -22.15 21.36 19.48
C LYS A 394 -22.93 20.17 20.02
N MET A 395 -23.73 19.49 19.19
CA MET A 395 -24.62 18.42 19.67
C MET A 395 -23.87 17.32 20.45
N ALA A 396 -22.68 16.92 19.97
CA ALA A 396 -21.83 15.93 20.63
C ALA A 396 -21.30 16.36 22.02
N ASP A 397 -21.24 17.67 22.29
CA ASP A 397 -20.89 18.22 23.61
C ASP A 397 -22.14 18.52 24.44
N TRP A 398 -23.21 18.97 23.77
CA TRP A 398 -24.50 19.28 24.38
C TRP A 398 -25.06 18.07 25.11
N ILE A 399 -25.00 16.88 24.51
CA ILE A 399 -25.44 15.63 25.13
C ILE A 399 -24.66 15.26 26.40
N LYS A 400 -23.42 15.76 26.55
CA LYS A 400 -22.52 15.47 27.68
C LYS A 400 -22.62 16.49 28.79
N LEU A 401 -23.45 17.52 28.64
CA LEU A 401 -23.66 18.53 29.66
C LEU A 401 -24.15 17.89 30.96
N PRO A 402 -23.70 18.39 32.13
CA PRO A 402 -24.12 17.84 33.41
C PRO A 402 -25.62 18.05 33.65
N GLY A 403 -26.20 17.25 34.55
CA GLY A 403 -27.59 17.38 34.94
C GLY A 403 -27.92 18.81 35.38
N GLY A 404 -28.99 19.38 34.85
CA GLY A 404 -29.36 20.77 35.09
C GLY A 404 -28.89 21.74 34.02
N SER A 405 -28.06 21.32 33.06
CA SER A 405 -27.48 22.21 32.05
C SER A 405 -28.14 22.15 30.67
N GLN A 406 -29.17 21.34 30.48
CA GLN A 406 -29.94 21.24 29.24
C GLN A 406 -31.38 21.73 29.44
N PRO A 407 -32.05 22.21 28.38
CA PRO A 407 -33.47 22.55 28.44
C PRO A 407 -34.32 21.29 28.67
N GLN A 408 -35.53 21.52 29.20
CA GLN A 408 -36.53 20.45 29.38
C GLN A 408 -37.55 20.50 28.27
N PHE A 409 -38.07 19.37 27.84
CA PHE A 409 -39.22 19.29 26.94
C PHE A 409 -40.28 18.42 27.60
N LYS A 410 -41.24 19.09 28.25
CA LYS A 410 -42.27 18.49 29.11
C LYS A 410 -43.61 19.18 28.96
N ASN A 411 -44.67 18.56 29.48
CA ASN A 411 -46.04 19.11 29.50
C ASN A 411 -46.63 19.42 28.10
N ALA A 412 -46.11 18.83 27.04
CA ALA A 412 -46.64 18.97 25.68
C ALA A 412 -46.73 17.60 25.01
N ARG A 413 -47.75 17.40 24.16
CA ARG A 413 -47.85 16.15 23.40
C ARG A 413 -46.71 16.06 22.39
N CYS A 414 -46.09 14.88 22.34
CA CYS A 414 -45.07 14.58 21.35
C CYS A 414 -45.71 14.22 20.01
N THR A 415 -45.04 14.57 18.91
CA THR A 415 -45.33 14.00 17.59
C THR A 415 -44.35 12.86 17.35
N LEU A 416 -44.83 11.71 16.87
CA LEU A 416 -44.02 10.52 16.69
C LEU A 416 -44.44 9.80 15.42
N SER A 417 -43.58 8.91 14.94
CA SER A 417 -43.93 7.94 13.90
C SER A 417 -45.08 7.02 14.31
N THR A 418 -45.86 6.57 13.32
CA THR A 418 -47.08 5.78 13.52
C THR A 418 -46.85 4.51 14.35
N ASN A 419 -45.71 3.85 14.19
CA ASN A 419 -45.34 2.63 14.92
C ASN A 419 -45.13 2.84 16.43
N LEU A 420 -44.94 4.08 16.89
CA LEU A 420 -44.75 4.42 18.30
C LEU A 420 -46.04 4.97 18.96
N GLN A 421 -47.04 5.34 18.14
CA GLN A 421 -48.19 6.13 18.59
C GLN A 421 -49.15 5.36 19.50
N ASP A 422 -49.39 4.09 19.22
CA ASP A 422 -50.26 3.25 20.05
C ASP A 422 -49.68 3.01 21.44
N GLU A 423 -48.37 2.86 21.56
CA GLU A 423 -47.69 2.72 22.85
C GLU A 423 -47.69 4.05 23.61
N TYR A 424 -47.35 5.14 22.92
CA TYR A 424 -47.38 6.47 23.52
C TYR A 424 -48.74 6.85 24.10
N ASN A 425 -49.83 6.56 23.38
CA ASN A 425 -51.18 6.87 23.84
C ASN A 425 -51.63 6.04 25.05
N LYS A 426 -50.95 4.92 25.36
CA LYS A 426 -51.21 4.10 26.56
C LYS A 426 -50.41 4.55 27.77
N ILE A 427 -49.41 5.41 27.61
CA ILE A 427 -48.61 5.94 28.73
C ILE A 427 -49.49 6.89 29.55
N PRO A 428 -49.67 6.64 30.86
CA PRO A 428 -50.43 7.55 31.71
C PRO A 428 -49.80 8.95 31.80
N GLY A 429 -50.63 9.93 32.13
CA GLY A 429 -50.14 11.29 32.34
C GLY A 429 -51.20 12.26 32.86
N PHE A 430 -50.83 13.54 32.94
CA PHE A 430 -51.69 14.60 33.47
C PHE A 430 -52.42 15.32 32.34
N ASP A 431 -53.67 15.71 32.57
CA ASP A 431 -54.48 16.46 31.60
C ASP A 431 -54.55 15.81 30.20
N ASN A 432 -54.58 14.47 30.14
CA ASN A 432 -54.52 13.66 28.92
C ASN A 432 -53.25 13.86 28.06
N ILE A 433 -52.16 14.32 28.67
CA ILE A 433 -50.83 14.40 28.06
C ILE A 433 -49.98 13.27 28.64
N PRO A 434 -49.62 12.24 27.85
CA PRO A 434 -48.74 11.18 28.31
C PRO A 434 -47.39 11.75 28.78
N ILE A 435 -46.91 11.28 29.93
CA ILE A 435 -45.61 11.71 30.47
C ILE A 435 -44.51 10.94 29.73
N PHE A 436 -44.02 11.58 28.66
CA PHE A 436 -42.86 11.15 27.88
C PHE A 436 -42.00 12.36 27.57
N GLU A 437 -40.95 12.57 28.35
CA GLU A 437 -40.29 13.88 28.44
C GLU A 437 -38.79 13.76 28.24
N TRP A 438 -38.21 14.72 27.52
CA TRP A 438 -36.77 14.98 27.59
C TRP A 438 -36.52 15.89 28.80
N ASN A 439 -35.97 15.35 29.88
CA ASN A 439 -35.75 16.08 31.11
C ASN A 439 -34.27 16.44 31.30
N GLY A 440 -33.92 17.65 30.86
CA GLY A 440 -32.57 18.20 30.96
C GLY A 440 -32.08 18.50 32.38
N ASP A 441 -32.96 18.60 33.39
CA ASP A 441 -32.53 18.77 34.79
C ASP A 441 -31.91 17.48 35.34
N TRP A 442 -32.38 16.35 34.84
CA TRP A 442 -31.90 15.03 35.24
C TRP A 442 -31.03 14.36 34.20
N SER A 443 -30.81 14.99 33.04
CA SER A 443 -30.22 14.35 31.87
C SER A 443 -30.88 12.98 31.62
N SER A 444 -32.20 12.96 31.53
CA SER A 444 -32.98 11.73 31.38
C SER A 444 -34.12 11.85 30.40
N ILE A 445 -34.47 10.72 29.80
CA ILE A 445 -35.77 10.54 29.18
C ILE A 445 -36.68 9.95 30.26
N VAL A 446 -37.80 10.63 30.54
CA VAL A 446 -38.74 10.25 31.59
C VAL A 446 -39.98 9.65 30.95
N ILE A 447 -40.35 8.44 31.38
CA ILE A 447 -41.54 7.73 30.91
C ILE A 447 -42.36 7.29 32.12
N TYR A 448 -43.63 7.68 32.20
CA TYR A 448 -44.50 7.26 33.31
C TYR A 448 -45.14 5.90 33.06
N VAL A 449 -44.38 4.84 33.31
CA VAL A 449 -44.88 3.48 33.51
C VAL A 449 -44.56 3.13 34.98
N ASP A 450 -45.46 2.49 35.72
CA ASP A 450 -45.23 1.98 37.10
C ASP A 450 -44.38 2.88 38.04
N ASN A 451 -44.91 4.05 38.44
CA ASN A 451 -44.28 5.05 39.32
C ASN A 451 -43.00 5.72 38.78
N TYR A 452 -43.10 6.36 37.60
CA TYR A 452 -42.04 7.09 36.88
C TYR A 452 -40.78 6.26 36.62
N TYR A 453 -40.54 5.91 35.37
CA TYR A 453 -39.22 5.45 34.95
C TYR A 453 -38.35 6.62 34.50
N PHE A 454 -37.16 6.66 35.10
CA PHE A 454 -36.07 7.55 34.72
C PHE A 454 -35.04 6.75 33.97
N MET A 455 -34.99 6.99 32.68
CA MET A 455 -33.89 6.50 31.87
C MET A 455 -32.90 7.64 31.78
N LEU A 456 -31.93 7.64 32.69
CA LEU A 456 -30.84 8.58 32.61
C LEU A 456 -30.14 8.35 31.27
N TYR A 457 -30.25 9.33 30.40
CA TYR A 457 -29.22 9.50 29.40
C TYR A 457 -28.08 10.19 30.17
N GLN A 458 -27.38 9.48 31.05
CA GLN A 458 -26.29 10.11 31.80
C GLN A 458 -25.36 10.73 30.76
N GLY A 459 -25.17 12.05 30.75
CA GLY A 459 -24.51 12.72 29.63
C GLY A 459 -23.13 12.14 29.31
N GLY A 460 -22.44 11.57 30.30
CA GLY A 460 -21.18 10.84 30.14
C GLY A 460 -21.29 9.41 29.57
N ASN A 461 -22.48 8.82 29.49
CA ASN A 461 -22.73 7.46 29.01
C ASN A 461 -23.27 7.42 27.57
N MET A 462 -23.54 8.56 26.94
CA MET A 462 -23.77 8.60 25.51
C MET A 462 -22.46 8.65 24.76
N THR A 463 -22.36 7.88 23.69
CA THR A 463 -21.18 7.87 22.84
C THR A 463 -21.58 8.35 21.46
N PRO A 464 -21.07 9.52 20.99
CA PRO A 464 -21.21 9.88 19.60
C PRO A 464 -20.41 8.89 18.75
N VAL A 465 -20.93 8.49 17.59
CA VAL A 465 -20.16 7.76 16.59
C VAL A 465 -18.98 8.64 16.18
N GLU A 466 -17.77 8.09 16.21
CA GLU A 466 -16.53 8.83 16.07
C GLU A 466 -16.54 9.76 14.84
N GLY A 467 -16.28 11.06 15.08
CA GLY A 467 -16.21 12.06 14.02
C GLY A 467 -17.55 12.52 13.45
N THR A 468 -18.66 12.04 14.02
CA THR A 468 -20.02 12.53 13.76
C THR A 468 -20.69 12.94 15.08
N ASP A 469 -21.92 13.39 15.00
CA ASP A 469 -22.81 13.66 16.14
C ASP A 469 -24.03 12.72 16.17
N VAL A 470 -23.93 11.56 15.51
CA VAL A 470 -24.88 10.46 15.66
C VAL A 470 -24.68 9.84 17.04
N ILE A 471 -25.76 9.70 17.81
CA ILE A 471 -25.74 9.37 19.23
C ILE A 471 -26.29 7.97 19.47
N ARG A 472 -25.57 7.15 20.23
CA ARG A 472 -26.11 5.91 20.80
C ARG A 472 -26.47 6.12 22.26
N PHE A 473 -27.72 5.81 22.63
CA PHE A 473 -28.11 5.71 24.04
C PHE A 473 -27.53 4.43 24.65
N ASN A 474 -26.96 4.54 25.84
CA ASN A 474 -26.41 3.38 26.54
C ASN A 474 -27.51 2.62 27.28
N LYS A 475 -27.86 1.43 26.76
CA LYS A 475 -28.81 0.51 27.39
C LYS A 475 -28.36 -0.04 28.75
N ASP A 476 -27.06 -0.02 29.03
CA ASP A 476 -26.47 -0.48 30.28
C ASP A 476 -26.42 0.63 31.34
N ALA A 477 -26.86 1.86 31.02
CA ALA A 477 -26.93 2.97 31.98
C ALA A 477 -27.90 2.69 33.15
N GLY A 478 -28.80 1.71 33.01
CA GLY A 478 -29.72 1.26 34.05
C GLY A 478 -30.77 2.30 34.43
N LEU A 479 -31.49 2.04 35.51
CA LEU A 479 -32.46 2.95 36.11
C LEU A 479 -31.82 3.78 37.24
N MET A 480 -32.32 4.99 37.47
CA MET A 480 -31.94 5.77 38.65
C MET A 480 -32.45 5.09 39.93
N ALA A 481 -31.58 4.96 40.94
CA ALA A 481 -31.97 4.41 42.23
C ALA A 481 -33.09 5.22 42.88
N GLY A 482 -34.17 4.54 43.32
CA GLY A 482 -35.31 5.15 43.98
C GLY A 482 -36.47 5.56 43.07
N TYR A 483 -36.38 5.32 41.76
CA TYR A 483 -37.48 5.54 40.83
C TYR A 483 -37.69 4.36 39.87
N GLY A 484 -38.96 3.98 39.65
CA GLY A 484 -39.33 2.80 38.89
C GLY A 484 -38.95 1.47 39.57
N SER A 485 -39.54 0.37 39.10
CA SER A 485 -39.32 -0.98 39.63
C SER A 485 -38.28 -1.77 38.82
N ASP A 486 -38.49 -1.92 37.51
CA ASP A 486 -37.67 -2.71 36.58
C ASP A 486 -37.77 -2.18 35.14
N ILE A 487 -36.64 -2.04 34.45
CA ILE A 487 -36.59 -1.62 33.02
C ILE A 487 -37.29 -2.63 32.11
N ASN A 488 -37.35 -3.91 32.51
CA ASN A 488 -38.10 -4.94 31.78
C ASN A 488 -39.59 -4.65 31.73
N THR A 489 -40.14 -3.93 32.72
CA THR A 489 -41.54 -3.48 32.70
C THR A 489 -41.76 -2.48 31.58
N VAL A 490 -40.86 -1.50 31.38
CA VAL A 490 -40.92 -0.57 30.24
C VAL A 490 -40.79 -1.33 28.92
N LYS A 491 -39.82 -2.24 28.83
CA LYS A 491 -39.61 -3.08 27.64
C LYS A 491 -40.85 -3.92 27.29
N SER A 492 -41.58 -4.40 28.29
CA SER A 492 -42.81 -5.15 28.07
C SER A 492 -44.02 -4.25 27.77
N TYR A 493 -44.08 -3.05 28.34
CA TYR A 493 -45.24 -2.15 28.22
C TYR A 493 -45.19 -1.31 26.93
N CYS A 494 -43.99 -0.84 26.56
CA CYS A 494 -43.72 -0.07 25.35
C CYS A 494 -42.51 -0.65 24.58
N PRO A 495 -42.63 -1.87 24.02
CA PRO A 495 -41.52 -2.54 23.34
C PRO A 495 -40.97 -1.75 22.14
N ASN A 496 -41.81 -1.07 21.35
CA ASN A 496 -41.34 -0.31 20.18
C ASN A 496 -40.63 0.97 20.61
N ILE A 497 -41.15 1.69 21.61
CA ILE A 497 -40.46 2.88 22.16
C ILE A 497 -39.13 2.48 22.80
N TYR A 498 -39.09 1.36 23.52
CA TYR A 498 -37.85 0.82 24.09
C TYR A 498 -36.83 0.48 22.98
N GLY A 499 -37.26 -0.28 21.97
CA GLY A 499 -36.41 -0.67 20.84
C GLY A 499 -35.88 0.55 20.10
N PHE A 500 -36.75 1.52 19.79
CA PHE A 500 -36.34 2.79 19.21
C PHE A 500 -35.25 3.48 20.05
N LEU A 501 -35.42 3.60 21.37
CA LEU A 501 -34.47 4.35 22.20
C LEU A 501 -33.14 3.62 22.44
N PHE A 502 -33.11 2.29 22.53
CA PHE A 502 -31.92 1.55 23.01
C PHE A 502 -31.29 0.58 22.03
N ASP A 503 -32.03 0.16 21.01
CA ASP A 503 -31.55 -0.80 20.01
C ASP A 503 -31.15 -0.09 18.70
N GLU A 504 -31.34 1.23 18.62
CA GLU A 504 -31.01 2.06 17.46
C GLU A 504 -30.06 3.21 17.85
N ASP A 505 -29.35 3.77 16.87
CA ASP A 505 -28.63 5.03 17.05
C ASP A 505 -29.45 6.18 16.48
N HIS A 506 -29.13 7.41 16.88
CA HIS A 506 -30.00 8.54 16.69
C HIS A 506 -29.31 9.79 16.17
N ILE A 507 -30.07 10.54 15.38
CA ILE A 507 -29.79 11.93 15.06
C ILE A 507 -30.65 12.78 15.99
N ILE A 508 -30.01 13.58 16.82
CA ILE A 508 -30.67 14.55 17.70
C ILE A 508 -30.48 15.94 17.10
N VAL A 509 -31.56 16.68 16.83
CA VAL A 509 -31.48 17.97 16.14
C VAL A 509 -32.63 18.88 16.53
N ARG A 510 -32.37 20.19 16.63
CA ARG A 510 -33.42 21.18 16.86
C ARG A 510 -34.28 21.41 15.61
N SER A 511 -35.58 21.60 15.79
CA SER A 511 -36.53 21.78 14.69
C SER A 511 -36.30 23.05 13.86
N ASN A 512 -35.75 24.09 14.48
CA ASN A 512 -35.29 25.29 13.79
C ASN A 512 -34.11 25.93 14.54
N GLU A 513 -33.68 27.12 14.13
CA GLU A 513 -32.54 27.82 14.75
C GLU A 513 -32.91 28.67 15.97
N THR A 514 -34.20 28.86 16.30
CA THR A 514 -34.61 29.71 17.42
C THR A 514 -34.36 29.04 18.78
N PRO A 515 -34.22 29.83 19.87
CA PRO A 515 -34.16 29.29 21.23
C PRO A 515 -35.35 28.41 21.58
N GLU A 516 -36.54 28.75 21.11
CA GLU A 516 -37.77 27.99 21.36
C GLU A 516 -37.94 26.77 20.44
N ALA A 517 -36.91 26.38 19.68
CA ALA A 517 -36.97 25.21 18.81
C ALA A 517 -37.27 23.94 19.59
N GLY A 518 -38.21 23.16 19.08
CA GLY A 518 -38.45 21.78 19.53
C GLY A 518 -37.26 20.86 19.23
N LEU A 519 -37.30 19.65 19.78
CA LEU A 519 -36.25 18.64 19.66
C LEU A 519 -36.74 17.46 18.85
N TYR A 520 -36.07 17.16 17.74
CA TYR A 520 -36.22 15.91 17.02
C TYR A 520 -35.18 14.90 17.49
N VAL A 521 -35.62 13.65 17.60
CA VAL A 521 -34.79 12.46 17.71
C VAL A 521 -35.23 11.51 16.61
N PHE A 522 -34.37 11.30 15.63
CA PHE A 522 -34.59 10.36 14.53
C PHE A 522 -33.77 9.11 14.77
N SER A 523 -34.29 7.95 14.39
CA SER A 523 -33.47 6.74 14.25
C SER A 523 -32.37 6.95 13.18
N ILE A 524 -31.37 6.07 13.10
CA ILE A 524 -30.55 5.86 11.88
C ILE A 524 -30.85 4.53 11.17
N SER A 525 -31.66 3.65 11.74
CA SER A 525 -31.94 2.30 11.21
C SER A 525 -33.40 2.08 10.78
N SER A 526 -34.33 2.97 11.17
CA SER A 526 -35.75 2.89 10.83
C SER A 526 -36.35 4.25 10.46
N ASP A 527 -37.56 4.31 9.92
CA ASP A 527 -38.26 5.58 9.63
C ASP A 527 -38.92 6.19 10.88
N SER A 528 -38.56 5.68 12.07
CA SER A 528 -39.11 6.11 13.34
C SER A 528 -38.50 7.44 13.80
N PHE A 529 -39.33 8.25 14.44
CA PHE A 529 -38.89 9.51 15.04
C PHE A 529 -39.75 9.91 16.23
N ILE A 530 -39.20 10.78 17.07
CA ILE A 530 -39.89 11.48 18.14
C ILE A 530 -39.60 12.97 18.02
N TYR A 531 -40.63 13.79 18.21
CA TYR A 531 -40.55 15.23 18.23
C TYR A 531 -41.18 15.80 19.51
N TRP A 532 -40.37 16.49 20.29
CA TRP A 532 -40.82 17.29 21.41
C TRP A 532 -40.97 18.76 20.98
N PRO A 533 -42.17 19.35 21.02
CA PRO A 533 -42.44 20.58 20.27
C PRO A 533 -41.90 21.86 20.90
N GLN A 534 -41.73 21.90 22.23
CA GLN A 534 -41.39 23.15 22.91
C GLN A 534 -40.44 22.91 24.10
N PRO A 535 -39.34 23.67 24.19
CA PRO A 535 -38.49 23.68 25.37
C PRO A 535 -39.09 24.54 26.49
N VAL A 536 -38.84 24.11 27.72
CA VAL A 536 -39.07 24.82 28.97
C VAL A 536 -37.69 25.21 29.51
N PHE A 537 -37.39 26.50 29.39
CA PHE A 537 -36.20 27.12 29.97
C PHE A 537 -36.48 27.50 31.44
N GLN A 538 -35.45 27.46 32.28
CA GLN A 538 -35.53 27.89 33.68
C GLN A 538 -34.68 29.13 33.91
#